data_AF-A0A8T4YU22-F1
#
_entry.id   AF-A0A8T4YU22-F1
#
_cell.length_a   1.000
_cell.length_b   1.000
_cell.length_c   1.000
_cell.angle_alpha   90.00
_cell.angle_beta   90.00
_cell.angle_gamma   90.00
#
_symmetry.space_group_name_H-M   'P 1'
#
loop_
_entity.id
_entity.type
_entity.pdbx_description
1 polymer ?
#
loop_
_entity_poly.entity_id
_entity_poly.type
_entity_poly.pdbx_seq_one_letter_code
_entity_poly.pdbx_strand_id
1 'polypeptide(L)'
;MSGKDAAIRNFQISRGLLNGRHKLSEVFSGLEYSPAIRELFSEDPSLDRLRRLDVEITDDATYMRVRDLDGQLLINPHYLRRGRKEFIYLDLLHELTHIKQYWSGRELYDPRC
;
A
#
# COMPACT_ATOMS: atom_id res chain seq x y z
N MET A 1 3.33 23.56 11.01
CA MET A 1 3.87 22.40 10.25
C MET A 1 2.69 21.53 9.85
N SER A 2 2.50 21.26 8.56
CA SER A 2 1.35 20.49 8.07
C SER A 2 1.53 19.00 8.43
N GLY A 3 0.46 18.33 8.87
CA GLY A 3 0.49 16.90 9.20
C GLY A 3 0.90 16.00 8.02
N LYS A 4 0.73 16.48 6.78
CA LYS A 4 1.17 15.79 5.56
C LYS A 4 2.69 15.64 5.47
N ASP A 5 3.44 16.65 5.91
CA ASP A 5 4.91 16.65 5.84
C ASP A 5 5.54 15.65 6.83
N ALA A 6 4.85 15.40 7.95
CA ALA A 6 5.30 14.43 8.94
C ALA A 6 5.06 12.98 8.50
N ALA A 7 3.94 12.70 7.82
CA ALA A 7 3.64 11.37 7.31
C ALA A 7 4.64 10.92 6.25
N ILE A 8 4.91 11.78 5.25
CA ILE A 8 5.87 11.47 4.18
C ILE A 8 7.29 11.34 4.73
N ARG A 9 7.65 12.10 5.77
CA ARG A 9 8.96 11.98 6.42
C ARG A 9 9.15 10.61 7.08
N ASN A 10 8.15 10.11 7.80
CA ASN A 10 8.23 8.85 8.54
C ASN A 10 7.99 7.60 7.69
N PHE A 11 7.29 7.74 6.56
CA PHE A 11 7.12 6.67 5.59
C PHE A 11 8.49 6.21 5.05
N GLN A 12 8.78 4.92 4.96
CA GLN A 12 9.99 4.43 4.30
C GLN A 12 9.65 3.29 3.34
N ILE A 13 10.51 3.10 2.35
CA ILE A 13 10.31 2.12 1.27
C ILE A 13 11.57 1.26 1.17
N SER A 14 11.39 -0.05 1.27
CA SER A 14 12.42 -1.04 0.94
C SER A 14 12.55 -1.16 -0.58
N ARG A 15 13.44 -0.38 -1.17
CA ARG A 15 13.55 -0.27 -2.64
C ARG A 15 14.24 -1.46 -3.31
N GLY A 16 15.05 -2.24 -2.58
CA GLY A 16 15.90 -3.29 -3.14
C GLY A 16 15.28 -4.69 -3.20
N LEU A 17 13.95 -4.81 -3.07
CA LEU A 17 13.29 -6.12 -3.02
C LEU A 17 13.32 -6.83 -4.37
N LEU A 18 13.52 -8.15 -4.31
CA LEU A 18 13.44 -9.03 -5.47
C LEU A 18 11.97 -9.35 -5.80
N ASN A 19 11.72 -9.75 -7.05
CA ASN A 19 10.41 -10.24 -7.46
C ASN A 19 9.97 -11.43 -6.59
N GLY A 20 8.68 -11.51 -6.29
CA GLY A 20 8.10 -12.54 -5.43
C GLY A 20 7.18 -11.98 -4.36
N ARG A 21 6.80 -12.84 -3.41
CA ARG A 21 5.85 -12.51 -2.33
C ARG A 21 6.58 -11.97 -1.10
N HIS A 22 6.02 -10.90 -0.55
CA HIS A 22 6.47 -10.20 0.64
C HIS A 22 5.25 -9.80 1.48
N LYS A 23 5.48 -9.34 2.70
CA LYS A 23 4.48 -8.67 3.53
C LYS A 23 4.56 -7.16 3.37
N LEU A 24 3.43 -6.48 3.54
CA LEU A 24 3.38 -5.02 3.45
C LEU A 24 4.40 -4.35 4.40
N SER A 25 4.58 -4.90 5.60
CA SER A 25 5.56 -4.41 6.58
C SER A 25 7.02 -4.59 6.16
N GLU A 26 7.33 -5.49 5.23
CA GLU A 26 8.68 -5.69 4.68
C GLU A 26 8.96 -4.68 3.56
N VAL A 27 7.92 -4.25 2.85
CA VAL A 27 7.99 -3.29 1.75
C VAL A 27 7.95 -1.84 2.25
N PHE A 28 7.04 -1.56 3.19
CA PHE A 28 6.76 -0.22 3.69
C PHE A 28 6.78 -0.18 5.21
N SER A 29 7.43 0.85 5.77
CA SER A 29 7.44 1.11 7.21
C SER A 29 6.98 2.53 7.53
N GLY A 30 6.57 2.74 8.78
CA GLY A 30 6.09 4.04 9.27
C GLY A 30 4.66 4.39 8.83
N LEU A 31 3.91 3.41 8.32
CA LEU A 31 2.50 3.57 7.94
C LEU A 31 1.62 3.94 9.14
N GLU A 32 1.95 3.46 10.35
CA GLU A 32 1.26 3.79 11.60
C GLU A 32 1.40 5.26 12.01
N TYR A 33 2.37 5.99 11.45
CA TYR A 33 2.54 7.42 11.71
C TYR A 33 1.79 8.29 10.71
N SER A 34 1.16 7.69 9.69
CA SER A 34 0.31 8.42 8.74
C SER A 34 -1.07 8.67 9.34
N PRO A 35 -1.49 9.94 9.52
CA PRO A 35 -2.85 10.25 9.96
C PRO A 35 -3.91 9.70 9.00
N ALA A 36 -3.65 9.74 7.69
CA ALA A 36 -4.58 9.26 6.67
C ALA A 36 -4.78 7.73 6.74
N ILE A 37 -3.70 6.97 6.93
CA ILE A 37 -3.81 5.50 7.06
C ILE A 37 -4.48 5.14 8.40
N ARG A 38 -4.17 5.86 9.47
CA ARG A 38 -4.84 5.65 10.77
C ARG A 38 -6.33 5.95 10.70
N GLU A 39 -6.73 7.01 10.00
CA GLU A 39 -8.14 7.33 9.78
C GLU A 39 -8.82 6.26 8.91
N LEU A 40 -8.11 5.78 7.88
CA LEU A 40 -8.61 4.73 7.00
C LEU A 40 -8.77 3.39 7.75
N PHE A 41 -7.89 3.04 8.69
CA PHE A 41 -7.93 1.76 9.42
C PHE A 41 -8.07 1.96 10.93
N SER A 42 -8.88 2.92 11.35
CA SER A 42 -9.07 3.32 12.76
C SER A 42 -9.67 2.22 13.65
N GLU A 43 -10.25 1.18 13.06
CA GLU A 43 -10.75 0.01 13.77
C GLU A 43 -9.64 -1.03 13.95
N ASP A 44 -9.27 -1.26 15.22
CA ASP A 44 -8.27 -2.22 15.70
C ASP A 44 -8.86 -3.65 15.67
N PRO A 45 -8.95 -4.25 14.47
CA PRO A 45 -7.99 -5.28 14.03
C PRO A 45 -7.42 -5.03 12.62
N SER A 46 -7.83 -3.94 11.96
CA SER A 46 -7.56 -3.68 10.55
C SER A 46 -6.10 -3.26 10.32
N LEU A 47 -5.48 -2.56 11.28
CA LEU A 47 -4.08 -2.13 11.18
C LEU A 47 -3.10 -3.32 11.28
N ASP A 48 -3.38 -4.29 12.15
CA ASP A 48 -2.58 -5.52 12.27
C ASP A 48 -2.81 -6.48 11.10
N ARG A 49 -4.01 -6.46 10.52
CA ARG A 49 -4.27 -7.15 9.25
C ARG A 49 -3.49 -6.49 8.11
N LEU A 50 -3.42 -5.15 8.08
CA LEU A 50 -2.70 -4.38 7.08
C LEU A 50 -1.21 -4.71 7.05
N ARG A 51 -0.57 -4.82 8.22
CA ARG A 51 0.86 -5.21 8.33
C ARG A 51 1.15 -6.58 7.70
N ARG A 52 0.20 -7.51 7.80
CA ARG A 52 0.31 -8.90 7.31
C ARG A 52 -0.21 -9.09 5.88
N LEU A 53 -0.71 -8.03 5.26
CA LEU A 53 -1.19 -8.04 3.88
C LEU A 53 -0.09 -8.56 2.95
N ASP A 54 -0.46 -9.51 2.09
CA ASP A 54 0.43 -10.03 1.07
C ASP A 54 0.66 -8.99 -0.03
N VAL A 55 1.93 -8.84 -0.40
CA VAL A 55 2.39 -7.98 -1.48
C VAL A 55 3.18 -8.84 -2.45
N GLU A 56 2.96 -8.67 -3.74
CA GLU A 56 3.74 -9.32 -4.79
C GLU A 56 4.50 -8.29 -5.60
N ILE A 57 5.82 -8.40 -5.58
CA ILE A 57 6.69 -7.63 -6.46
C ILE A 57 6.76 -8.36 -7.79
N THR A 58 6.13 -7.81 -8.82
CA THR A 58 5.95 -8.45 -10.13
C THR A 58 5.93 -7.43 -11.26
N ASP A 59 6.34 -7.85 -12.46
CA ASP A 59 6.25 -7.06 -13.69
C ASP A 59 4.82 -7.02 -14.27
N ASP A 60 3.87 -7.78 -13.69
CA ASP A 60 2.44 -7.81 -14.09
C ASP A 60 1.63 -6.58 -13.64
N ALA A 61 2.27 -5.64 -12.94
CA ALA A 61 1.72 -4.34 -12.59
C ALA A 61 2.49 -3.24 -13.32
N THR A 62 1.79 -2.22 -13.80
CA THR A 62 2.45 -1.03 -14.40
C THR A 62 3.14 -0.20 -13.31
N TYR A 63 2.47 0.02 -12.18
CA TYR A 63 2.98 0.80 -11.04
C TYR A 63 2.69 0.10 -9.72
N MET A 64 1.47 0.21 -9.23
CA MET A 64 0.95 -0.42 -8.03
C MET A 64 -0.55 -0.64 -8.26
N ARG A 65 -1.09 -1.80 -7.91
CA ARG A 65 -2.53 -2.07 -8.00
C ARG A 65 -2.96 -3.17 -7.04
N VAL A 66 -4.20 -3.16 -6.60
CA VAL A 66 -4.83 -4.31 -5.93
C VAL A 66 -5.31 -5.30 -6.98
N ARG A 67 -5.07 -6.59 -6.73
CA ARG A 67 -5.64 -7.67 -7.53
C ARG A 67 -7.07 -7.95 -7.09
N ASP A 68 -8.01 -7.87 -8.03
CA ASP A 68 -9.44 -8.01 -7.76
C ASP A 68 -9.86 -9.35 -7.16
N LEU A 69 -9.11 -10.42 -7.45
CA LEU A 69 -9.46 -11.78 -7.07
C LEU A 69 -9.39 -12.03 -5.56
N ASP A 70 -8.41 -11.42 -4.88
CA ASP A 70 -8.11 -11.75 -3.49
C ASP A 70 -7.59 -10.57 -2.65
N GLY A 71 -7.54 -9.38 -3.24
CA GLY A 71 -7.10 -8.17 -2.54
C GLY A 71 -5.60 -8.11 -2.29
N GLN A 72 -4.78 -8.91 -3.01
CA GLN A 72 -3.32 -8.82 -2.91
C GLN A 72 -2.81 -7.52 -3.57
N LEU A 73 -1.85 -6.85 -2.94
CA LEU A 73 -1.19 -5.69 -3.52
C LEU A 73 -0.09 -6.13 -4.49
N LEU A 74 -0.15 -5.69 -5.74
CA LEU A 74 0.89 -5.91 -6.75
C LEU A 74 1.70 -4.64 -6.93
N ILE A 75 3.03 -4.74 -6.98
CA ILE A 75 3.92 -3.59 -7.15
C ILE A 75 4.96 -3.89 -8.22
N ASN A 76 5.10 -2.97 -9.17
CA ASN A 76 6.14 -3.03 -10.17
C ASN A 76 7.53 -2.81 -9.54
N PRO A 77 8.52 -3.71 -9.78
CA PRO A 77 9.85 -3.58 -9.20
C PRO A 77 10.63 -2.37 -9.71
N HIS A 78 10.40 -1.92 -10.95
CA HIS A 78 11.01 -0.69 -11.45
C HIS A 78 10.42 0.54 -10.76
N TYR A 79 9.09 0.57 -10.58
CA TYR A 79 8.42 1.65 -9.86
C TYR A 79 8.83 1.72 -8.39
N LEU A 80 8.86 0.59 -7.68
CA LEU A 80 9.32 0.56 -6.28
C LEU A 80 10.75 1.08 -6.12
N ARG A 81 11.65 0.74 -7.07
CA ARG A 81 13.05 1.18 -7.05
C ARG A 81 13.25 2.66 -7.33
N ARG A 82 12.55 3.21 -8.33
CA ARG A 82 12.86 4.54 -8.89
C ARG A 82 11.77 5.58 -8.68
N GLY A 83 10.57 5.16 -8.33
CA GLY A 83 9.42 6.03 -8.12
C GLY A 83 9.67 7.03 -6.99
N ARG A 84 9.14 8.24 -7.20
CA ARG A 84 9.16 9.29 -6.18
C ARG A 84 8.38 8.83 -4.96
N LYS A 85 8.95 9.08 -3.78
CA LYS A 85 8.39 8.62 -2.51
C LYS A 85 6.96 9.13 -2.30
N GLU A 86 6.68 10.36 -2.72
CA GLU A 86 5.37 10.98 -2.59
C GLU A 86 4.32 10.29 -3.47
N PHE A 87 4.69 9.90 -4.70
CA PHE A 87 3.78 9.19 -5.60
C PHE A 87 3.52 7.78 -5.13
N ILE A 88 4.56 7.04 -4.73
CA ILE A 88 4.40 5.70 -4.15
C ILE A 88 3.50 5.75 -2.90
N TYR A 89 3.66 6.77 -2.06
CA TYR A 89 2.81 6.95 -0.88
C TYR A 89 1.34 7.22 -1.25
N LEU A 90 1.09 8.05 -2.26
CA LEU A 90 -0.28 8.35 -2.72
C LEU A 90 -0.94 7.14 -3.38
N ASP A 91 -0.21 6.42 -4.23
CA ASP A 91 -0.68 5.18 -4.86
C ASP A 91 -0.97 4.12 -3.80
N LEU A 92 -0.07 3.95 -2.83
CA LEU A 92 -0.31 3.04 -1.71
C LEU A 92 -1.59 3.43 -0.96
N LEU A 93 -1.75 4.71 -0.61
CA LEU A 93 -2.95 5.16 0.09
C LEU A 93 -4.22 4.87 -0.72
N HIS A 94 -4.19 5.09 -2.04
CA HIS A 94 -5.28 4.76 -2.95
C HIS A 94 -5.60 3.26 -2.94
N GLU A 95 -4.60 2.40 -3.16
CA GLU A 95 -4.78 0.95 -3.11
C GLU A 95 -5.27 0.43 -1.77
N LEU A 96 -4.84 1.05 -0.67
CA LEU A 96 -5.34 0.71 0.66
C LEU A 96 -6.84 1.03 0.82
N THR A 97 -7.38 2.02 0.10
CA THR A 97 -8.83 2.26 0.09
C THR A 97 -9.59 1.10 -0.56
N HIS A 98 -9.05 0.53 -1.64
CA HIS A 98 -9.60 -0.65 -2.30
C HIS A 98 -9.52 -1.89 -1.40
N ILE A 99 -8.39 -2.10 -0.72
CA ILE A 99 -8.26 -3.19 0.26
C ILE A 99 -9.30 -3.05 1.39
N LYS A 100 -9.53 -1.84 1.91
CA LYS A 100 -10.57 -1.61 2.92
C LYS A 100 -11.97 -1.93 2.38
N GLN A 101 -12.27 -1.52 1.16
CA GLN A 101 -13.55 -1.85 0.49
C GLN A 101 -13.73 -3.37 0.40
N TYR A 102 -12.71 -4.08 -0.09
CA TYR A 102 -12.71 -5.54 -0.20
C TYR A 102 -12.93 -6.21 1.17
N TRP A 103 -12.23 -5.76 2.21
CA TRP A 103 -12.42 -6.29 3.57
C TRP A 103 -13.81 -6.02 4.15
N SER A 104 -14.49 -4.98 3.66
CA SER A 104 -15.86 -4.63 4.07
C SER A 104 -16.93 -5.39 3.27
N GLY A 105 -16.52 -6.34 2.40
CA GLY A 105 -17.44 -7.10 1.54
C GLY A 105 -18.07 -6.25 0.43
N ARG A 106 -17.47 -5.10 0.09
CA ARG A 106 -17.93 -4.24 -1.00
C ARG A 106 -17.16 -4.59 -2.28
N GLU A 107 -17.82 -4.48 -3.42
CA GLU A 107 -17.14 -4.55 -4.71
C GLU A 107 -16.06 -3.46 -4.80
N LEU A 108 -14.93 -3.81 -5.41
CA LEU A 108 -13.85 -2.88 -5.70
C LEU A 108 -14.36 -1.87 -6.73
N TYR A 109 -14.49 -0.61 -6.32
CA TYR A 109 -14.84 0.46 -7.24
C TYR A 109 -13.56 0.94 -7.94
N ASP A 110 -13.23 0.32 -9.07
CA ASP A 110 -12.61 0.89 -10.29
C ASP A 110 -11.95 -0.23 -11.10
N PRO A 111 -12.54 -0.72 -12.22
CA PRO A 111 -11.96 -1.81 -13.00
C PRO A 111 -10.78 -1.38 -13.90
N ARG A 112 -10.22 -0.16 -13.77
CA ARG A 112 -9.25 0.39 -14.73
C ARG A 112 -8.02 1.11 -14.13
N CYS A 113 -7.58 0.75 -12.94
CA CYS A 113 -6.28 1.19 -12.43
C CYS A 113 -5.12 0.42 -13.09
#